data_AF-A0A3N7G9D8-F1
#
_entry.id   AF-A0A3N7G9D8-F1
#
_cell.length_a   1.000
_cell.length_b   1.000
_cell.length_c   1.000
_cell.angle_alpha   90.00
_cell.angle_beta   90.00
_cell.angle_gamma   90.00
#
_symmetry.space_group_name_H-M   'P 1'
#
loop_
_entity.id
_entity.type
_entity.pdbx_description
1 polymer ?
#
loop_
_entity_poly.entity_id
_entity_poly.type
_entity_poly.pdbx_seq_one_letter_code
_entity_poly.pdbx_strand_id
1 'polypeptide(L)' 'MAVKIRLARLGCKNRAFYRIVAADRHTPRDGKHLQVVGFYDPLVLTSSMHGMCR' A
#
# COMPACT_ATOMS: atom_id res chain seq x y z
N MET A 1 -9.73 5.05 20.55
CA MET A 1 -9.68 3.83 19.71
C MET A 1 -10.52 4.10 18.47
N ALA A 2 -9.91 4.00 17.29
CA ALA A 2 -10.61 4.26 16.03
C ALA A 2 -9.88 3.53 14.92
N VAL A 3 -10.55 2.54 14.33
CA VAL A 3 -10.04 1.78 13.19
C VAL A 3 -10.25 2.60 11.93
N LYS A 4 -9.21 2.71 11.12
CA LYS A 4 -9.26 3.36 9.82
C LYS A 4 -8.76 2.40 8.76
N ILE A 5 -9.38 2.47 7.59
CA ILE A 5 -8.83 1.86 6.39
C ILE A 5 -7.77 2.80 5.85
N ARG A 6 -6.56 2.30 5.63
CA ARG A 6 -5.41 3.08 5.16
C ARG A 6 -4.60 2.28 4.15
N LEU A 7 -3.74 2.98 3.40
CA LEU A 7 -2.83 2.36 2.46
C LEU A 7 -1.45 2.17 3.09
N ALA A 8 -0.97 0.93 3.12
CA ALA A 8 0.42 0.61 3.43
C ALA A 8 1.22 0.56 2.12
N ARG A 9 2.32 1.31 2.04
CA ARG A 9 3.10 1.41 0.80
C ARG A 9 4.13 0.30 0.75
N LEU A 10 4.20 -0.33 -0.40
CA LEU A 10 5.14 -1.36 -0.77
C LEU A 10 5.68 -1.07 -2.18
N GLY A 11 6.65 -1.87 -2.61
CA GLY A 11 7.29 -1.74 -3.91
C GLY A 11 8.58 -0.94 -3.87
N CYS A 12 9.12 -0.65 -5.05
CA CYS A 12 10.40 0.03 -5.20
C CYS A 12 10.23 1.55 -5.35
N LYS A 13 11.36 2.24 -5.38
CA LYS A 13 11.43 3.59 -5.95
C LYS A 13 10.87 3.55 -7.38
N ASN A 14 9.95 4.48 -7.70
CA ASN A 14 9.24 4.59 -8.99
C ASN A 14 8.28 3.45 -9.37
N ARG A 15 8.04 2.47 -8.48
CA ARG A 15 6.97 1.47 -8.64
C ARG A 15 6.20 1.31 -7.34
N ALA A 16 5.22 2.18 -7.13
CA ALA A 16 4.41 2.18 -5.91
C ALA A 16 3.32 1.10 -5.98
N PHE A 17 3.30 0.23 -4.99
CA PHE A 17 2.26 -0.76 -4.76
C PHE A 17 1.64 -0.53 -3.38
N TYR A 18 0.33 -0.69 -3.22
CA TYR A 18 -0.31 -0.41 -1.94
C TYR A 18 -1.13 -1.60 -1.46
N ARG A 19 -1.05 -1.88 -0.15
CA ARG A 19 -2.00 -2.76 0.55
C ARG A 19 -3.07 -1.92 1.22
N ILE A 20 -4.33 -2.29 1.02
CA ILE A 20 -5.45 -1.72 1.75
C ILE A 20 -5.54 -2.46 3.08
N VAL A 21 -5.26 -1.76 4.19
CA VAL A 21 -5.20 -2.35 5.53
C VAL A 21 -6.14 -1.66 6.50
N ALA A 22 -6.80 -2.44 7.34
CA ALA A 22 -7.57 -1.93 8.48
C ALA A 22 -6.66 -1.88 9.71
N ALA A 23 -6.47 -0.70 10.29
CA ALA A 23 -5.60 -0.52 11.45
C ALA A 23 -6.04 0.65 12.33
N ASP A 24 -5.62 0.61 13.60
CA ASP A 24 -5.83 1.71 14.55
C ASP A 24 -4.97 2.93 14.22
N ARG A 25 -5.51 4.12 14.49
CA ARG A 25 -4.84 5.41 14.24
C ARG A 25 -3.44 5.54 14.87
N HIS A 26 -3.20 4.92 16.02
CA HIS A 26 -1.94 5.06 16.77
C HIS A 26 -0.80 4.20 16.21
N THR A 27 -1.11 3.24 15.33
CA THR A 27 -0.10 2.34 14.78
C THR A 27 0.63 3.02 13.61
N PRO A 28 1.94 2.77 13.42
CA PRO A 28 2.68 3.31 12.28
C PRO A 28 2.19 2.69 10.96
N ARG A 29 2.37 3.40 9.84
CA ARG A 29 1.75 3.05 8.53
C ARG A 29 2.02 1.60 8.11
N ASP A 30 3.28 1.18 8.22
CA ASP A 30 3.74 -0.13 7.75
C ASP A 30 3.96 -1.12 8.94
N GLY A 31 3.44 -0.80 10.12
CA GLY A 31 3.54 -1.64 11.32
C GLY A 31 2.34 -2.56 11.53
N LYS A 32 2.01 -2.84 12.79
CA LYS A 32 0.91 -3.76 13.17
C LYS A 32 -0.44 -3.26 12.63
N HIS A 33 -1.10 -4.13 11.86
CA HIS A 33 -2.45 -3.94 11.33
C HIS A 33 -3.35 -5.08 11.80
N LEU A 34 -4.67 -4.87 11.78
CA LEU A 34 -5.65 -5.89 12.17
C LEU A 34 -5.79 -6.93 11.05
N GLN A 35 -6.08 -6.47 9.83
CA GLN A 35 -6.24 -7.32 8.66
C GLN A 35 -5.92 -6.56 7.36
N VAL A 36 -5.42 -7.29 6.36
CA VAL A 36 -5.29 -6.80 4.98
C VAL A 36 -6.59 -7.09 4.25
N VAL A 37 -7.25 -6.04 3.76
CA VAL A 37 -8.52 -6.12 3.02
C VAL A 37 -8.28 -6.42 1.54
N GLY A 38 -7.19 -5.90 0.98
CA GLY A 38 -6.87 -6.10 -0.43
C GLY A 38 -5.63 -5.34 -0.89
N PHE A 39 -5.48 -5.25 -2.20
CA PHE A 39 -4.34 -4.64 -2.87
C PHE A 39 -4.81 -3.56 -3.85
N TYR A 40 -4.00 -2.53 -3.98
CA TYR A 40 -4.21 -1.43 -4.90
C TYR A 40 -2.91 -1.17 -5.66
N ASP A 41 -2.95 -1.36 -6.97
CA ASP A 41 -1.86 -1.02 -7.88
C ASP A 41 -2.31 0.12 -8.81
N PRO A 42 -1.84 1.36 -8.58
CA PRO A 42 -2.21 2.50 -9.41
C PRO A 42 -1.56 2.47 -10.80
N LEU A 43 -0.54 1.63 -11.02
CA LEU A 43 0.27 1.65 -12.25
C LEU A 43 -0.21 0.66 -13.33
N VAL A 44 -1.14 -0.23 -12.99
CA VAL A 44 -1.66 -1.26 -13.92
C VAL A 44 -2.30 -0.67 -15.17
N LEU A 45 -3.01 0.46 -15.05
CA LEU A 45 -3.71 1.09 -16.17
C LEU A 45 -2.85 2.08 -16.97
N THR A 46 -1.68 2.48 -16.45
CA THR A 46 -0.92 3.63 -16.97
C THR A 46 0.49 3.30 -17.47
N SER A 47 1.03 2.10 -17.25
CA SER A 47 2.46 1.84 -17.45
C SER A 47 2.79 0.90 -18.61
N SER A 48 2.68 1.43 -19.84
CA SER A 48 3.31 0.86 -21.05
C SER A 48 4.85 0.96 -21.03
N MET A 49 5.45 1.61 -20.03
CA MET A 49 6.90 1.84 -19.97
C MET A 49 7.47 1.35 -18.63
N HIS A 50 7.71 0.04 -18.58
CA HIS A 50 8.34 -0.69 -17.49
C HIS A 50 9.84 -0.39 -17.43
N GLY A 51 10.22 0.72 -16.79
CA GLY A 51 11.55 0.86 -16.22
C GLY A 51 11.67 -0.13 -15.06
N MET A 52 12.34 -1.25 -15.28
CA MET A 52 12.59 -2.27 -14.24
C MET A 52 13.27 -1.62 -13.04
N CYS A 53 12.78 -1.91 -11.83
CA CYS A 53 13.47 -1.57 -10.59
C CYS A 53 14.92 -2.06 -10.72
N ARG A 54 15.88 -1.15 -10.83
CA ARG A 54 17.25 -1.42 -10.42
C ARG A 54 17.33 -1.25 -8.91
#